data_AF-A0A2H6ID08-F1
#
_entry.id   AF-A0A2H6ID08-F1
#
_cell.length_a   1.000
_cell.length_b   1.000
_cell.length_c   1.000
_cell.angle_alpha   90.00
_cell.angle_beta   90.00
_cell.angle_gamma   90.00
#
_symmetry.space_group_name_H-M   'P 1'
#
loop_
_entity.id
_entity.type
_entity.pdbx_description
1 polymer ?
#
loop_
_entity_poly.entity_id
_entity_poly.type
_entity_poly.pdbx_seq_one_letter_code
_entity_poly.pdbx_strand_id
1 'polypeptide(L)'
;MPYGDKIRLQVLDLRESQGLKNGVSITNPPYGIRMGKKEELELLYKSLGDFLKKKCTGSTAYIYFGEREFIKKLGLRATWKKPLKTGGLDGRLVKYELF
;
A
#
# COMPACT_ATOMS: atom_id res chain seq x y z
N MET A 1 21.98 -1.68 -18.53
CA MET A 1 20.63 -2.07 -18.99
C MET A 1 19.97 -0.87 -19.62
N PRO A 2 19.32 -0.96 -20.78
CA PRO A 2 18.53 0.15 -21.30
C PRO A 2 17.47 0.55 -20.26
N TYR A 3 17.29 1.85 -20.04
CA TYR A 3 16.34 2.48 -19.08
C TYR A 3 16.66 2.42 -17.59
N GLY A 4 17.85 1.94 -17.18
CA GLY A 4 18.24 1.93 -15.76
C GLY A 4 18.13 3.30 -15.08
N ASP A 5 18.48 4.37 -15.81
CA ASP A 5 18.47 5.75 -15.30
C ASP A 5 17.07 6.31 -15.05
N LYS A 6 16.02 5.62 -15.55
CA LYS A 6 14.61 6.01 -15.32
C LYS A 6 14.05 5.43 -14.03
N ILE A 7 14.80 4.55 -13.34
CA ILE A 7 14.37 3.89 -12.11
C ILE A 7 15.30 4.30 -10.99
N ARG A 8 14.79 5.15 -10.09
CA ARG A 8 15.50 5.49 -8.86
C ARG A 8 15.17 4.46 -7.78
N LEU A 9 16.20 3.77 -7.31
CA LEU A 9 16.10 2.86 -6.16
C LEU A 9 16.64 3.55 -4.92
N GLN A 10 15.94 3.38 -3.80
CA GLN A 10 16.36 3.91 -2.51
C GLN A 10 15.86 3.00 -1.39
N VAL A 11 16.71 2.81 -0.37
CA VAL A 11 16.30 2.21 0.91
C VAL A 11 15.82 3.36 1.80
N LEU A 12 14.57 3.30 2.23
CA LEU A 12 13.95 4.37 3.00
C LEU A 12 12.80 3.82 3.85
N ASP A 13 12.64 4.33 5.06
CA ASP A 13 11.44 4.11 5.84
C ASP A 13 10.28 4.93 5.27
N LEU A 14 9.11 4.31 5.10
CA LEU A 14 7.90 4.98 4.60
C LEU A 14 7.60 6.28 5.38
N ARG A 15 7.85 6.28 6.69
CA ARG A 15 7.59 7.42 7.58
C ARG A 15 8.47 8.63 7.24
N GLU A 16 9.68 8.38 6.76
CA GLU A 16 10.68 9.39 6.38
C GLU A 16 10.50 9.89 4.94
N SER A 17 9.78 9.14 4.10
CA SER A 17 9.50 9.53 2.72
C SER A 17 8.78 10.88 2.62
N GLN A 18 9.13 11.67 1.60
CA GLN A 18 8.45 12.93 1.28
C GLN A 18 7.07 12.70 0.66
N GLY A 19 6.73 11.45 0.30
CA GLY A 19 5.49 11.11 -0.39
C GLY A 19 5.52 11.44 -1.87
N LEU A 20 4.36 11.28 -2.50
CA LEU A 20 4.16 11.53 -3.92
C LEU A 20 2.83 12.25 -4.11
N LYS A 21 2.87 13.50 -4.57
CA LYS A 21 1.68 14.29 -4.92
C LYS A 21 1.37 14.17 -6.41
N ASN A 22 0.10 14.24 -6.78
CA ASN A 22 -0.38 14.20 -8.17
C ASN A 22 0.20 13.05 -9.00
N GLY A 23 0.36 11.88 -8.37
CA GLY A 23 1.00 10.72 -8.99
C GLY A 23 0.26 9.41 -8.74
N VAL A 24 0.91 8.30 -9.09
CA VAL A 24 0.38 6.96 -8.87
C VAL A 24 1.35 6.16 -8.02
N SER A 25 0.87 5.69 -6.87
CA SER A 25 1.61 4.80 -5.98
C SER A 25 1.06 3.38 -6.10
N ILE A 26 1.94 2.39 -6.28
CA ILE A 26 1.58 0.98 -6.32
C ILE A 26 2.39 0.26 -5.24
N THR A 27 1.74 -0.53 -4.40
CA THR A 27 2.45 -1.29 -3.36
C THR A 27 1.80 -2.64 -3.08
N ASN A 28 2.66 -3.62 -2.76
CA ASN A 28 2.30 -4.93 -2.24
C ASN A 28 2.92 -5.05 -0.83
N PRO A 29 2.25 -4.51 0.20
CA PRO A 29 2.77 -4.56 1.56
C PRO A 29 2.86 -6.00 2.06
N PRO A 30 3.69 -6.26 3.08
CA PRO A 30 3.74 -7.56 3.74
C PRO A 30 2.34 -8.06 4.17
N TYR A 31 2.13 -9.37 4.08
CA TYR A 31 0.88 -10.05 4.46
C TYR A 31 1.14 -11.21 5.44
N GLY A 32 0.18 -11.47 6.33
CA GLY A 32 0.34 -12.12 7.63
C GLY A 32 0.35 -13.65 7.65
N ILE A 33 1.17 -14.29 6.82
CA ILE A 33 1.21 -15.78 6.74
C ILE A 33 1.89 -16.45 7.96
N ARG A 34 2.33 -15.70 8.99
CA ARG A 34 3.00 -16.27 10.18
C ARG A 34 2.35 -15.75 11.46
N MET A 35 1.96 -16.67 12.36
CA MET A 35 1.46 -16.34 13.69
C MET A 35 2.47 -15.43 14.44
N GLY A 36 1.98 -14.36 15.05
CA GLY A 36 2.78 -13.39 15.81
C GLY A 36 2.99 -12.02 15.14
N LYS A 37 2.72 -11.87 13.83
CA LYS A 37 2.94 -10.59 13.11
C LYS A 37 1.68 -9.75 12.90
N LYS A 38 0.52 -10.19 13.40
CA LYS A 38 -0.76 -9.55 13.07
C LYS A 38 -0.85 -8.12 13.61
N GLU A 39 -0.50 -7.90 14.86
CA GLU A 39 -0.52 -6.56 15.47
C GLU A 39 0.47 -5.60 14.80
N GLU A 40 1.69 -6.07 14.52
CA GLU A 40 2.69 -5.30 13.77
C GLU A 40 2.19 -4.91 12.38
N LEU A 41 1.51 -5.84 11.68
CA LEU A 41 0.90 -5.56 10.39
C LEU A 41 -0.22 -4.54 10.51
N GLU A 42 -1.08 -4.63 11.52
CA GLU A 42 -2.12 -3.62 11.74
C GLU A 42 -1.53 -2.21 11.94
N LEU A 43 -0.46 -2.10 12.73
CA LEU A 43 0.28 -0.84 12.92
C LEU A 43 0.93 -0.35 11.62
N LEU A 44 1.47 -1.26 10.81
CA LEU A 44 2.03 -0.93 9.50
C LEU A 44 0.96 -0.39 8.55
N TYR A 45 -0.19 -1.06 8.43
CA TYR A 45 -1.28 -0.61 7.56
C TYR A 45 -1.87 0.72 8.04
N LYS A 46 -1.98 0.94 9.35
CA LYS A 46 -2.38 2.24 9.89
C LYS A 46 -1.38 3.34 9.51
N SER A 47 -0.09 3.09 9.71
CA SER A 47 0.99 4.03 9.36
C SER A 47 1.03 4.33 7.86
N LEU A 48 0.78 3.32 7.02
CA LEU A 48 0.66 3.48 5.57
C LEU A 48 -0.54 4.35 5.19
N GLY A 49 -1.69 4.14 5.83
CA GLY A 49 -2.86 4.98 5.66
C GLY A 49 -2.59 6.44 6.00
N ASP A 50 -1.96 6.70 7.14
CA ASP A 50 -1.59 8.05 7.59
C ASP A 50 -0.57 8.71 6.65
N PHE A 51 0.42 7.96 6.17
CA PHE A 51 1.38 8.43 5.18
C PHE A 51 0.69 8.85 3.88
N LEU A 52 -0.19 8.01 3.34
CA LEU A 52 -0.91 8.30 2.10
C LEU A 52 -1.79 9.55 2.23
N LYS A 53 -2.51 9.68 3.35
CA LYS A 53 -3.34 10.88 3.62
C LYS A 53 -2.52 12.16 3.71
N LYS A 54 -1.40 12.12 4.44
CA LYS A 54 -0.62 13.32 4.78
C LYS A 54 0.34 13.75 3.67
N LYS A 55 0.91 12.79 2.95
CA LYS A 55 2.05 13.02 2.04
C LYS A 55 1.76 12.70 0.58
N CYS A 56 0.63 12.06 0.27
CA CYS A 56 0.28 11.66 -1.09
C CYS A 56 -1.05 12.27 -1.59
N THR A 57 -1.39 13.48 -1.14
CA THR A 57 -2.57 14.22 -1.59
C THR A 57 -2.55 14.47 -3.10
N GLY A 58 -3.73 14.38 -3.74
CA GLY A 58 -3.90 14.50 -5.20
C GLY A 58 -3.49 13.25 -5.99
N SER A 59 -3.03 12.20 -5.31
CA SER A 59 -2.54 10.97 -5.94
C SER A 59 -3.57 9.85 -5.94
N THR A 60 -3.30 8.83 -6.75
CA THR A 60 -4.00 7.54 -6.69
C THR A 60 -3.07 6.49 -6.08
N ALA A 61 -3.58 5.72 -5.11
CA ALA A 61 -2.86 4.57 -4.56
C ALA A 61 -3.55 3.25 -4.95
N TYR A 62 -2.75 2.30 -5.43
CA TYR A 62 -3.13 0.92 -5.67
C TYR A 62 -2.40 0.02 -4.68
N ILE A 63 -3.14 -0.65 -3.81
CA ILE A 63 -2.57 -1.48 -2.75
C ILE A 63 -3.11 -2.89 -2.88
N TYR A 64 -2.21 -3.86 -2.96
CA TYR A 64 -2.58 -5.27 -2.85
C TYR A 64 -2.70 -5.68 -1.39
N PHE A 65 -3.76 -6.42 -1.07
CA PHE A 65 -3.98 -7.01 0.25
C PHE A 65 -4.10 -8.51 0.11
N GLY A 66 -3.25 -9.26 0.82
CA GLY A 66 -3.36 -10.71 0.92
C GLY A 66 -4.59 -11.17 1.73
N GLU A 67 -5.06 -10.34 2.66
CA GLU A 67 -6.22 -10.62 3.52
C GLU A 67 -7.14 -9.41 3.60
N ARG A 68 -8.45 -9.66 3.48
CA ARG A 68 -9.47 -8.60 3.36
C ARG A 68 -9.60 -7.74 4.61
N GLU A 69 -9.21 -8.25 5.78
CA GLU A 69 -9.31 -7.53 7.05
C GLU A 69 -8.41 -6.28 7.11
N PHE A 70 -7.22 -6.35 6.51
CA PHE A 70 -6.26 -5.23 6.51
C PHE A 70 -6.72 -4.05 5.66
N ILE A 71 -7.63 -4.25 4.70
CA ILE A 71 -8.23 -3.17 3.90
C ILE A 71 -8.87 -2.11 4.82
N LYS A 72 -9.51 -2.54 5.91
CA LYS A 72 -10.15 -1.63 6.88
C LYS A 72 -9.11 -0.91 7.76
N LYS A 73 -7.98 -1.55 8.03
CA LYS A 73 -6.90 -1.02 8.90
C LYS A 73 -6.15 0.16 8.26
N LEU A 74 -6.20 0.28 6.93
CA LEU A 74 -5.67 1.43 6.21
C LEU A 74 -6.41 2.75 6.54
N GLY A 75 -7.65 2.69 7.04
CA GLY A 75 -8.41 3.89 7.43
C GLY A 75 -8.76 4.84 6.27
N LEU A 76 -8.66 4.37 5.02
CA LEU A 76 -9.00 5.11 3.81
C LEU A 76 -10.25 4.53 3.14
N ARG A 77 -11.05 5.39 2.51
CA ARG A 77 -12.21 4.97 1.72
C ARG A 77 -11.72 4.42 0.38
N ALA A 78 -11.96 3.13 0.15
CA ALA A 78 -11.66 2.50 -1.13
C ALA A 78 -12.59 3.03 -2.23
N THR A 79 -12.03 3.39 -3.38
CA THR A 79 -12.79 3.71 -4.60
C THR A 79 -13.37 2.46 -5.22
N TRP A 80 -12.56 1.40 -5.33
CA TRP A 80 -13.01 0.06 -5.73
C TRP A 80 -12.07 -1.03 -5.23
N LYS A 81 -12.55 -2.28 -5.24
CA LYS A 81 -11.81 -3.47 -4.83
C LYS A 81 -11.97 -4.54 -5.92
N LYS A 82 -10.87 -5.05 -6.46
CA LYS A 82 -10.87 -6.12 -7.46
C LYS A 82 -10.20 -7.38 -6.88
N PRO A 83 -10.79 -8.57 -7.03
CA PRO A 83 -10.12 -9.83 -6.68
C PRO A 83 -8.84 -9.98 -7.49
N LEU A 84 -7.75 -10.37 -6.84
CA LEU A 84 -6.49 -10.70 -7.47
C LEU A 84 -5.89 -11.90 -6.74
N LYS A 85 -5.89 -13.06 -7.40
CA LYS A 85 -5.39 -14.30 -6.81
C LYS A 85 -3.88 -14.38 -7.00
N THR A 86 -3.15 -14.60 -5.91
CA THR A 86 -1.70 -14.82 -5.94
C THR A 86 -1.39 -16.06 -5.10
N GLY A 87 -0.89 -17.13 -5.72
CA GLY A 87 -0.38 -18.31 -5.01
C GLY A 87 -1.35 -18.95 -4.00
N GLY A 88 -2.66 -19.00 -4.32
CA GLY A 88 -3.69 -19.57 -3.45
C GLY A 88 -4.34 -18.60 -2.46
N LEU A 89 -3.87 -17.35 -2.38
CA LEU A 89 -4.48 -16.30 -1.56
C LEU A 89 -5.68 -15.65 -2.28
N ASP A 90 -6.78 -15.44 -1.55
CA ASP A 90 -7.92 -14.62 -1.99
C ASP A 90 -7.64 -13.12 -1.78
N GLY A 91 -6.58 -12.67 -2.46
CA GLY A 91 -6.11 -11.30 -2.39
C GLY A 91 -7.03 -10.32 -3.11
N ARG A 92 -6.87 -9.03 -2.79
CA ARG A 92 -7.56 -7.94 -3.46
C ARG A 92 -6.61 -6.81 -3.80
N LEU A 93 -6.68 -6.33 -5.04
CA LEU A 93 -6.15 -5.03 -5.41
C LEU A 93 -7.20 -3.97 -5.12
N VAL A 94 -6.82 -2.93 -4.38
CA VAL A 94 -7.74 -1.86 -3.97
C VAL A 94 -7.21 -0.52 -4.46
N LYS A 95 -8.09 0.27 -5.10
CA LYS A 95 -7.81 1.66 -5.49
C LYS A 95 -8.28 2.61 -4.41
N TYR A 96 -7.47 3.62 -4.12
CA TYR A 96 -7.77 4.77 -3.28
C TYR A 96 -7.48 6.05 -4.05
N GLU A 97 -8.43 6.96 -4.07
CA GLU A 97 -8.22 8.35 -4.50
C GLU A 97 -7.94 9.19 -3.26
N LEU A 98 -6.81 9.91 -3.27
CA LEU A 98 -6.31 10.67 -2.13
C LEU A 98 -6.57 12.16 -2.39
N PHE A 99 -7.51 12.73 -1.63
CA PHE A 99 -7.93 14.12 -1.72
C PHE A 99 -7.37 14.95 -0.56
#